data_AF-A0A3N5G8R3-F1
#
_entry.id   AF-A0A3N5G8R3-F1
#
_cell.length_a   1.000
_cell.length_b   1.000
_cell.length_c   1.000
_cell.angle_alpha   90.00
_cell.angle_beta   90.00
_cell.angle_gamma   90.00
#
_symmetry.space_group_name_H-M   'P 1'
#
loop_
_entity.id
_entity.type
_entity.pdbx_description
1 polymer ?
#
loop_
_entity_poly.entity_id
_entity_poly.type
_entity_poly.pdbx_seq_one_letter_code
_entity_poly.pdbx_strand_id
1 'polypeptide(L)' 'MLKGISPAISPELIKILMEMGHGDELVIADGNFPAASVAQRLARADGLGVPVLLEAILRVFPLDSYVEKPVALMAVVPGD' A
#
# COMPACT_ATOMS: atom_id res chain seq x y z
N MET A 1 -17.60 -8.66 1.00
CA MET A 1 -17.18 -8.23 2.35
C MET A 1 -17.00 -9.45 3.24
N LEU A 2 -15.87 -9.54 3.95
CA LEU A 2 -15.53 -10.68 4.82
C LEU A 2 -15.45 -10.23 6.28
N LYS A 3 -15.81 -11.12 7.21
CA LYS A 3 -15.66 -10.85 8.65
C LYS A 3 -14.17 -10.75 9.00
N GLY A 4 -13.79 -9.73 9.76
CA GLY A 4 -12.38 -9.54 10.20
C GLY A 4 -11.46 -8.87 9.17
N ILE A 5 -11.94 -8.59 7.95
CA ILE A 5 -11.16 -7.89 6.91
C ILE A 5 -11.82 -6.53 6.64
N SER A 6 -11.00 -5.48 6.59
CA SER A 6 -11.49 -4.11 6.35
C SER A 6 -12.16 -3.98 4.97
N PRO A 7 -13.29 -3.27 4.86
CA PRO A 7 -13.92 -2.94 3.56
C PRO A 7 -13.06 -2.07 2.65
N ALA A 8 -12.05 -1.38 3.20
CA ALA A 8 -11.12 -0.60 2.41
C ALA A 8 -10.19 -1.49 1.55
N ILE A 9 -10.05 -2.77 1.90
CA ILE A 9 -9.25 -3.72 1.12
C ILE A 9 -10.13 -4.36 0.04
N SER A 10 -9.86 -3.99 -1.22
CA SER A 10 -10.55 -4.60 -2.36
C SER A 10 -10.15 -6.07 -2.55
N PRO A 11 -10.96 -6.88 -3.24
CA PRO A 11 -10.60 -8.27 -3.56
C PRO A 11 -9.27 -8.41 -4.33
N GLU A 12 -8.96 -7.46 -5.20
CA GLU A 12 -7.68 -7.44 -5.94
C GLU A 12 -6.51 -7.15 -4.99
N LEU A 13 -6.66 -6.16 -4.09
CA LEU A 13 -5.62 -5.79 -3.15
C LEU A 13 -5.29 -6.92 -2.17
N ILE A 14 -6.29 -7.60 -1.59
CA ILE A 14 -6.04 -8.71 -0.65
C ILE A 14 -5.30 -9.87 -1.34
N LYS A 15 -5.62 -10.16 -2.61
CA LYS A 15 -4.92 -11.18 -3.40
C LYS A 15 -3.46 -10.80 -3.59
N ILE A 16 -3.16 -9.56 -3.97
CA ILE A 16 -1.79 -9.07 -4.12
C ILE A 16 -1.03 -9.20 -2.79
N LEU A 17 -1.60 -8.72 -1.68
CA LEU A 17 -0.98 -8.80 -0.35
C LEU A 17 -0.67 -10.25 0.06
N MET A 18 -1.57 -11.20 -0.23
CA MET A 18 -1.39 -12.62 0.09
C MET A 18 -0.35 -13.32 -0.78
N GLU A 19 -0.07 -12.79 -1.97
CA GLU A 19 0.96 -13.31 -2.87
C GLU A 19 2.35 -12.71 -2.59
N MET A 20 2.44 -11.63 -1.81
CA MET A 20 3.70 -11.02 -1.41
C MET A 20 4.47 -11.90 -0.42
N GLY A 21 5.78 -12.02 -0.64
CA GLY A 21 6.73 -12.67 0.24
C GLY A 21 7.52 -11.69 1.11
N HIS A 22 8.48 -12.23 1.88
CA HIS A 22 9.40 -11.42 2.66
C HIS A 22 10.30 -10.58 1.76
N GLY A 23 10.35 -9.27 2.01
CA GLY A 23 11.11 -8.31 1.23
C GLY A 23 10.36 -7.73 0.02
N ASP A 24 9.16 -8.21 -0.29
CA ASP A 24 8.31 -7.56 -1.30
C ASP A 24 7.79 -6.22 -0.78
N GLU A 25 7.75 -5.22 -1.66
CA GLU A 25 7.37 -3.84 -1.32
C GLU A 25 6.01 -3.46 -1.89
N LEU A 26 5.30 -2.59 -1.17
CA LEU A 26 4.02 -2.01 -1.57
C LEU A 26 4.08 -0.49 -1.51
N VAL A 27 3.68 0.17 -2.60
CA VAL A 27 3.51 1.62 -2.64
C VAL A 27 2.04 1.97 -2.45
N ILE A 28 1.72 2.76 -1.41
CA ILE A 28 0.42 3.42 -1.28
C ILE A 28 0.55 4.82 -1.88
N ALA A 29 0.15 4.93 -3.15
CA ALA A 29 0.26 6.13 -3.95
C ALA A 29 -0.85 7.16 -3.66
N ASP A 30 -0.51 8.45 -3.70
CA ASP A 30 -1.51 9.52 -3.74
C ASP A 30 -2.13 9.69 -5.15
N GLY A 31 -3.09 10.62 -5.28
CA GLY A 31 -3.79 10.86 -6.54
C GLY A 31 -2.97 11.51 -7.66
N ASN A 32 -1.79 12.06 -7.35
CA ASN A 32 -0.89 12.69 -8.32
C ASN A 32 0.24 11.74 -8.77
N PHE A 33 0.52 10.70 -7.99
CA PHE A 33 1.57 9.73 -8.30
C PHE A 33 1.26 8.96 -9.59
N PRO A 34 2.24 8.75 -10.50
CA PRO A 34 2.00 8.20 -11.83
C PRO A 34 1.88 6.66 -11.83
N ALA A 35 1.06 6.10 -10.94
CA ALA A 35 0.94 4.67 -10.66
C ALA A 35 0.69 3.82 -11.92
N ALA A 36 -0.17 4.29 -12.82
CA ALA A 36 -0.51 3.56 -14.05
C ALA A 36 0.67 3.36 -15.01
N SER A 37 1.71 4.20 -14.91
CA SER A 37 2.90 4.10 -15.76
C SER A 37 4.05 3.29 -15.15
N VAL A 38 4.10 3.18 -13.82
CA VAL A 38 5.25 2.60 -13.09
C VAL A 38 4.94 1.29 -12.36
N ALA A 39 3.67 0.99 -12.08
CA ALA A 39 3.31 -0.17 -11.30
C ALA A 39 3.56 -1.49 -12.06
N GLN A 40 4.21 -2.45 -11.40
CA GLN A 40 4.27 -3.83 -11.88
C GLN A 40 2.91 -4.54 -11.75
N ARG A 41 2.18 -4.22 -10.67
CA ARG A 41 0.83 -4.67 -10.38
C ARG A 41 0.05 -3.47 -9.85
N LEU A 42 -1.12 -3.19 -10.42
CA LEU A 42 -1.90 -2.00 -10.08
C LEU A 42 -3.25 -2.40 -9.45
N ALA A 43 -3.42 -2.08 -8.17
CA ALA A 43 -4.72 -2.07 -7.50
C ALA A 43 -5.19 -0.62 -7.33
N ARG A 44 -6.41 -0.32 -7.81
CA ARG A 44 -7.05 0.99 -7.69
C ARG A 44 -7.82 1.07 -6.37
N ALA A 45 -7.68 2.19 -5.66
CA ALA A 45 -8.38 2.49 -4.40
C ALA A 45 -8.91 3.93 -4.38
N ASP A 46 -9.42 4.41 -5.51
CA ASP A 46 -9.90 5.78 -5.64
C ASP A 46 -11.02 6.09 -4.65
N GLY A 47 -11.02 7.32 -4.13
CA GLY A 47 -11.98 7.76 -3.12
C GLY A 47 -11.62 7.35 -1.69
N LEU A 48 -10.53 6.60 -1.49
CA LEU A 48 -9.98 6.32 -0.16
C LEU A 48 -8.76 7.21 0.12
N GLY A 49 -8.68 7.72 1.36
CA GLY A 49 -7.49 8.41 1.83
C GLY A 49 -6.37 7.42 2.21
N VAL A 50 -5.12 7.81 1.97
CA VAL A 50 -3.93 7.02 2.32
C VAL A 50 -3.96 6.53 3.78
N PRO A 51 -4.29 7.34 4.80
CA PRO A 51 -4.33 6.86 6.19
C PRO A 51 -5.32 5.71 6.43
N VAL A 52 -6.50 5.77 5.79
CA VAL A 52 -7.55 4.73 5.92
C VAL A 52 -7.06 3.42 5.31
N LEU A 53 -6.41 3.50 4.15
CA LEU A 53 -5.90 2.31 3.46
C LEU A 53 -4.69 1.72 4.20
N LEU A 54 -3.78 2.56 4.70
CA LEU A 54 -2.63 2.15 5.48
C LEU A 54 -3.05 1.41 6.77
N GLU A 55 -4.00 1.95 7.52
CA GLU A 55 -4.50 1.30 8.74
C GLU A 55 -5.11 -0.09 8.42
N ALA A 56 -5.86 -0.18 7.32
CA ALA A 56 -6.44 -1.44 6.89
C ALA A 56 -5.38 -2.48 6.50
N ILE A 57 -4.37 -2.07 5.72
CA ILE A 57 -3.28 -2.95 5.25
C ILE A 57 -2.45 -3.46 6.43
N LEU A 58 -2.05 -2.59 7.37
CA LEU A 58 -1.20 -2.97 8.50
C LEU A 58 -1.82 -4.03 9.44
N ARG A 59 -3.15 -4.26 9.37
CA ARG A 59 -3.79 -5.37 10.10
C ARG A 59 -3.47 -6.75 9.54
N VAL A 60 -3.03 -6.83 8.28
CA VAL A 60 -2.74 -8.08 7.57
C VAL A 60 -1.36 -8.12 6.92
N PHE A 61 -0.60 -7.02 7.00
CA PHE A 61 0.71 -6.87 6.37
C PHE A 61 1.78 -6.58 7.44
N PRO A 62 2.58 -7.58 7.85
CA PRO A 62 3.68 -7.36 8.77
C PRO A 62 4.80 -6.58 8.08
N LEU A 63 5.34 -5.57 8.78
CA LEU A 63 6.51 -4.84 8.30
C LEU A 63 7.79 -5.66 8.53
N ASP A 64 8.77 -5.45 7.66
CA ASP A 64 10.05 -6.15 7.72
C ASP A 64 10.89 -5.68 8.93
N SER A 65 11.17 -6.60 9.86
CA SER A 65 11.99 -6.35 11.05
C SER A 65 13.50 -6.52 10.82
N TYR A 66 13.93 -6.96 9.63
CA TYR A 66 15.34 -7.21 9.30
C TYR A 66 16.02 -6.00 8.65
N VAL A 67 15.27 -4.93 8.40
CA VAL A 67 15.77 -3.67 7.81
C VAL A 67 15.59 -2.51 8.78
N GLU A 68 16.47 -1.51 8.70
CA GLU A 68 16.41 -0.33 9.57
C GLU A 68 15.15 0.51 9.32
N LYS A 69 14.71 0.60 8.06
CA LYS A 69 13.60 1.46 7.62
C LYS A 69 12.66 0.68 6.69
N PRO A 70 11.68 -0.06 7.24
CA PRO A 70 10.71 -0.82 6.43
C PRO A 70 9.62 0.08 5.80
N VAL A 71 9.73 1.40 5.97
CA VAL A 71 8.79 2.40 5.45
C VAL A 71 9.59 3.57 4.92
N ALA A 72 9.23 4.04 3.72
CA ALA A 72 9.81 5.22 3.09
C ALA A 72 8.70 6.15 2.58
N LEU A 73 9.03 7.44 2.49
CA LEU A 73 8.17 8.48 1.92
C LEU A 73 8.96 9.26 0.88
N MET A 74 8.26 9.90 -0.06
CA MET A 74 8.89 10.83 -0.99
C MET A 74 9.26 12.11 -0.23
N ALA A 75 10.51 12.55 -0.36
CA ALA A 75 10.92 13.86 0.13
C ALA A 75 10.28 14.96 -0.71
N VAL A 76 9.94 16.08 -0.07
CA VAL A 76 9.53 17.29 -0.79
C VAL A 76 10.70 17.81 -1.64
N VAL A 77 10.37 18.43 -2.77
CA VAL A 77 11.37 19.13 -3.57
C VAL A 77 11.77 20.41 -2.81
N PRO A 78 13.06 20.74 -2.69
CA PRO A 78 13.47 21.97 -2.00
C PRO A 78 12.79 23.20 -2.61
N GLY A 79 11.96 23.88 -1.82
CA GLY A 79 11.24 25.09 -2.23
C GLY A 79 9.75 24.91 -2.56
N ASP A 80 9.25 23.67 -2.54
CA ASP A 80 7.80 23.38 -2.46
C ASP A 80 7.25 23.59 -1.04
#